data_AF-A0AAC9HFL0-F1
#
_entry.id   AF-A0AAC9HFL0-F1
#
_cell.length_a   1.000
_cell.length_b   1.000
_cell.length_c   1.000
_cell.angle_alpha   90.00
_cell.angle_beta   90.00
_cell.angle_gamma   90.00
#
_symmetry.space_group_name_H-M   'P 1'
#
loop_
_entity.id
_entity.type
_entity.pdbx_description
1 polymer ?
#
loop_
_entity_poly.entity_id
_entity_poly.type
_entity_poly.pdbx_seq_one_letter_code
_entity_poly.pdbx_strand_id
1 'polypeptide(L)'
;MTILGQFYFTIYRMLAGFFESYLKLSQEEEERLNCELGRIDKKEAETIMQITTSWHEKGRMEGRMEGRMEGRMEGRMEGRMEAKKETILKYLSRRFGEQPADLEEKVQKISDLQILDRILEELFAADTIEEARAVILGKIAGNLQ
;
A
#
# COMPACT_ATOMS: atom_id res chain seq x y z
N MET A 1 -12.79 32.74 33.19
CA MET A 1 -11.61 32.24 32.44
C MET A 1 -10.83 33.44 31.95
N THR A 2 -9.56 33.57 32.35
CA THR A 2 -8.71 34.74 32.14
C THR A 2 -8.16 34.77 30.71
N ILE A 3 -7.96 35.96 30.14
CA ILE A 3 -7.40 36.18 28.78
C ILE A 3 -6.08 35.41 28.57
N LEU A 4 -5.27 35.26 29.62
CA LEU A 4 -4.07 34.43 29.64
C LEU A 4 -4.35 32.97 29.27
N GLY A 5 -5.37 32.33 29.85
CA GLY A 5 -5.70 30.93 29.56
C GLY A 5 -6.09 30.68 28.10
N GLN A 6 -6.72 31.66 27.45
CA GLN A 6 -7.09 31.58 26.03
C GLN A 6 -5.86 31.72 25.12
N PHE A 7 -4.89 32.55 25.53
CA PHE A 7 -3.64 32.78 24.82
C PHE A 7 -2.75 31.52 24.85
N TYR A 8 -2.58 30.91 26.03
CA TYR A 8 -1.87 29.65 26.19
C TYR A 8 -2.50 28.50 25.40
N PHE A 9 -3.83 28.38 25.40
CA PHE A 9 -4.53 27.36 24.62
C PHE A 9 -4.32 27.51 23.10
N THR A 10 -4.28 28.76 22.61
CA THR A 10 -4.10 29.04 21.17
C THR A 10 -2.66 28.73 20.73
N ILE A 11 -1.67 29.12 21.54
CA ILE A 11 -0.26 28.78 21.31
C ILE A 11 -0.05 27.27 21.33
N TYR A 12 -0.66 26.58 22.29
CA TYR A 12 -0.59 25.12 22.40
C TYR A 12 -1.18 24.41 21.18
N ARG A 13 -2.31 24.91 20.65
CA ARG A 13 -2.95 24.36 19.45
C ARG A 13 -2.11 24.58 18.19
N MET A 14 -1.37 25.70 18.12
CA MET A 14 -0.42 25.97 17.05
C MET A 14 0.85 25.11 17.17
N LEU A 15 1.41 24.95 18.37
CA LEU A 15 2.58 24.12 18.62
C LEU A 15 2.30 22.64 18.33
N ALA A 16 1.13 22.12 18.76
CA ALA A 16 0.73 20.75 18.47
C ALA A 16 0.63 20.49 16.95
N GLY A 17 -0.06 21.37 16.20
CA GLY A 17 -0.16 21.27 14.74
C GLY A 17 1.17 21.50 14.01
N PHE A 18 2.11 22.24 14.60
CA PHE A 18 3.46 22.43 14.07
C PHE A 18 4.31 21.18 14.24
N PHE A 19 4.29 20.55 15.44
CA PHE A 19 5.00 19.31 15.72
C PHE A 19 4.49 18.14 14.84
N GLU A 20 3.19 18.11 14.53
CA GLU A 20 2.55 17.12 13.63
C GLU A 20 3.17 17.07 12.21
N SER A 21 3.61 18.20 11.66
CA SER A 21 4.16 18.27 10.30
C SER A 21 5.69 18.23 10.23
N TYR A 22 6.40 18.53 11.33
CA TYR A 22 7.84 18.85 11.30
C TYR A 22 8.77 17.94 12.13
N LEU A 23 8.28 17.01 12.96
CA LEU A 23 9.14 16.16 13.80
C LEU A 23 9.78 14.98 13.05
N LYS A 24 10.51 15.27 11.96
CA LYS A 24 11.71 14.51 11.61
C LYS A 24 12.90 15.32 12.11
N LEU A 25 13.12 15.29 13.42
CA LEU A 25 14.28 15.98 14.00
C LEU A 25 15.53 15.19 13.63
N SER A 26 16.53 15.91 13.14
CA SER A 26 17.90 15.43 13.17
C SER A 26 18.40 15.37 14.62
N GLN A 27 19.48 14.62 14.84
CA GLN A 27 20.08 14.47 16.16
C GLN A 27 20.43 15.84 16.80
N GLU A 28 20.94 16.79 16.01
CA GLU A 28 21.27 18.14 16.48
C GLU A 28 20.03 18.93 16.93
N GLU A 29 18.89 18.74 16.27
CA GLU A 29 17.65 19.43 16.62
C GLU A 29 16.98 18.83 17.85
N GLU A 30 17.11 17.52 18.04
CA GLU A 30 16.68 16.82 19.25
C GLU A 30 17.50 17.26 20.47
N GLU A 31 18.82 17.38 20.31
CA GLU A 31 19.71 17.92 21.35
C GLU A 31 19.37 19.37 21.71
N ARG A 32 19.05 20.21 20.71
CA ARG A 32 18.60 21.58 20.91
C ARG A 32 17.26 21.64 21.63
N LEU A 33 16.29 20.80 21.25
CA LEU A 33 14.99 20.69 21.92
C LEU A 33 15.16 20.30 23.39
N ASN A 34 16.01 19.31 23.68
CA ASN A 34 16.31 18.88 25.05
C ASN A 34 16.94 20.00 25.89
N CYS A 35 17.85 20.77 25.29
CA CYS A 35 18.43 21.95 25.95
C CYS A 35 17.38 23.02 26.27
N GLU A 36 16.47 23.32 25.33
CA GLU A 36 15.41 24.32 25.56
C GLU A 36 14.36 23.84 26.57
N LEU A 37 14.00 22.55 26.56
CA LEU A 37 13.10 21.95 27.55
C LEU A 37 13.69 22.01 28.98
N GLY A 38 15.01 21.99 29.12
CA GLY A 38 15.69 22.17 30.41
C GLY A 38 15.63 23.59 30.98
N ARG A 39 15.23 24.59 30.18
CA ARG A 39 15.16 26.00 30.59
C ARG A 39 13.76 26.47 31.00
N ILE A 40 12.73 25.69 30.70
CA ILE A 40 11.33 26.00 31.03
C ILE A 40 10.90 25.33 32.34
N ASP A 41 9.72 25.70 32.85
CA ASP A 41 9.19 25.08 34.06
C ASP A 41 8.96 23.58 33.86
N LYS A 42 9.25 22.80 34.89
CA LYS A 42 9.17 21.33 34.86
C LYS A 42 7.80 20.83 34.40
N LYS A 43 6.72 21.49 34.84
CA LYS A 43 5.35 21.09 34.51
C LYS A 43 5.01 21.38 33.05
N GLU A 44 5.53 22.47 32.50
CA GLU A 44 5.38 22.82 31.09
C GLU A 44 6.18 21.85 30.20
N ALA A 45 7.41 21.51 30.58
CA ALA A 45 8.24 20.51 29.89
C ALA A 45 7.59 19.12 29.86
N GLU A 46 7.05 18.66 30.99
CA GLU A 46 6.33 17.39 31.09
C GLU A 46 5.12 17.35 30.15
N THR A 47 4.37 18.46 30.07
CA THR A 47 3.21 18.56 29.18
C THR A 47 3.64 18.46 27.71
N ILE A 48 4.70 19.17 27.31
CA ILE A 48 5.23 19.11 25.93
C ILE A 48 5.71 17.70 25.59
N MET A 49 6.43 17.04 26.51
CA MET A 49 6.90 15.67 26.31
C MET A 49 5.75 14.66 26.19
N GLN A 50 4.68 14.81 26.98
CA GLN A 50 3.50 13.94 26.92
C GLN A 50 2.78 14.05 25.57
N ILE A 51 2.62 15.27 25.05
CA ILE A 51 2.07 15.50 23.70
C ILE A 51 2.92 14.75 22.68
N THR A 52 4.21 15.07 22.62
CA THR A 52 5.12 14.50 21.62
C THR A 52 5.13 12.97 21.65
N THR A 53 5.16 12.38 22.84
CA THR A 53 5.12 10.92 23.02
C THR A 53 3.79 10.31 22.55
N SER A 54 2.66 10.93 22.92
CA SER A 54 1.34 10.45 22.53
C SER A 54 1.14 10.49 21.01
N TRP A 55 1.59 11.55 20.35
CA TRP A 55 1.47 11.70 18.91
C TRP A 55 2.42 10.77 18.16
N HIS A 56 3.65 10.60 18.64
CA HIS A 56 4.58 9.62 18.08
C HIS A 56 4.01 8.20 18.12
N GLU A 57 3.42 7.81 19.25
CA GLU A 57 2.79 6.49 19.38
C GLU A 57 1.56 6.37 18.46
N LYS A 58 0.73 7.41 18.36
CA LYS A 58 -0.42 7.44 17.45
C LYS A 58 0.01 7.30 15.99
N GLY A 59 0.98 8.10 15.52
CA GLY A 59 1.48 8.03 14.14
C GLY A 59 2.14 6.68 13.83
N ARG A 60 2.86 6.08 14.79
CA ARG A 60 3.42 4.73 14.65
C ARG A 60 2.33 3.66 14.56
N MET A 61 1.24 3.80 15.32
CA MET A 61 0.09 2.90 15.23
C MET A 61 -0.64 3.05 13.89
N GLU A 62 -0.90 4.28 13.47
CA GLU A 62 -1.55 4.59 12.18
C GLU A 62 -0.72 4.07 11.01
N GLY A 63 0.58 4.40 10.94
CA GLY A 63 1.45 3.92 9.88
C GLY A 63 1.59 2.39 9.84
N ARG A 64 1.59 1.70 11.00
CA ARG A 64 1.53 0.23 11.04
C ARG A 64 0.20 -0.30 10.52
N MET A 65 -0.91 0.36 10.85
CA MET A 65 -2.24 -0.05 10.41
C MET A 65 -2.40 0.11 8.90
N GLU A 66 -2.01 1.28 8.38
CA GLU A 66 -2.00 1.59 6.95
C GLU A 66 -1.10 0.63 6.19
N GLY A 67 0.17 0.50 6.57
CA GLY A 67 1.10 -0.41 5.89
C GLY A 67 0.66 -1.88 5.92
N ARG A 68 0.00 -2.32 7.00
CA ARG A 68 -0.61 -3.67 7.05
C ARG A 68 -1.82 -3.78 6.11
N MET A 69 -2.65 -2.75 6.02
CA MET A 69 -3.83 -2.75 5.18
C MET A 69 -3.44 -2.75 3.70
N GLU A 70 -2.53 -1.85 3.30
CA GLU A 70 -1.98 -1.74 1.95
C GLU A 70 -1.30 -3.04 1.54
N GLY A 71 -0.33 -3.53 2.33
CA GLY A 71 0.39 -4.76 2.01
C GLY A 71 -0.52 -5.99 1.93
N ARG A 72 -1.60 -6.04 2.73
CA ARG A 72 -2.60 -7.12 2.62
C ARG A 72 -3.44 -6.99 1.33
N MET A 73 -3.78 -5.78 0.93
CA MET A 73 -4.56 -5.53 -0.28
C MET A 73 -3.73 -5.87 -1.53
N GLU A 74 -2.51 -5.36 -1.61
CA GLU A 74 -1.56 -5.63 -2.69
C GLU A 74 -1.26 -7.12 -2.80
N GLY A 75 -0.83 -7.76 -1.71
CA GLY A 75 -0.51 -9.19 -1.72
C GLY A 75 -1.72 -10.07 -2.08
N ARG A 76 -2.94 -9.67 -1.72
CA ARG A 76 -4.16 -10.39 -2.15
C ARG A 76 -4.43 -10.21 -3.64
N MET A 77 -4.18 -9.02 -4.20
CA MET A 77 -4.36 -8.75 -5.62
C MET A 77 -3.34 -9.49 -6.46
N GLU A 78 -2.06 -9.41 -6.10
CA GLU A 78 -0.97 -10.16 -6.73
C GLU A 78 -1.21 -11.67 -6.66
N GLY A 79 -1.53 -12.20 -5.47
CA GLY A 79 -1.82 -13.62 -5.31
C GLY A 79 -3.01 -14.10 -6.14
N ARG A 80 -4.03 -13.26 -6.34
CA ARG A 80 -5.16 -13.57 -7.23
C ARG A 80 -4.75 -13.59 -8.71
N MET A 81 -3.90 -12.66 -9.14
CA MET A 81 -3.40 -12.64 -10.52
C MET A 81 -2.54 -13.87 -10.80
N GLU A 82 -1.57 -14.16 -9.93
CA GLU A 82 -0.69 -15.32 -10.08
C GLU A 82 -1.48 -16.63 -10.07
N ALA A 83 -2.46 -16.78 -9.16
CA ALA A 83 -3.31 -17.97 -9.15
C ALA A 83 -4.10 -18.15 -10.46
N LYS A 84 -4.58 -17.07 -11.09
CA LYS A 84 -5.29 -17.17 -12.37
C LYS A 84 -4.36 -17.50 -13.53
N LYS A 85 -3.20 -16.85 -13.61
CA LYS A 85 -2.17 -17.20 -14.60
C LYS A 85 -1.80 -18.68 -14.49
N GLU A 86 -1.50 -19.15 -13.28
CA GLU A 86 -1.19 -20.55 -13.02
C GLU A 86 -2.35 -21.48 -13.41
N THR A 87 -3.59 -21.09 -13.11
CA THR A 87 -4.79 -21.87 -13.50
C THR A 87 -4.92 -21.97 -15.02
N ILE A 88 -4.74 -20.86 -15.74
CA ILE A 88 -4.76 -20.84 -17.21
C ILE A 88 -3.71 -21.80 -17.75
N LEU A 89 -2.45 -21.68 -17.30
CA LEU A 89 -1.34 -22.51 -17.77
C LEU A 89 -1.54 -24.00 -17.45
N LYS A 90 -2.03 -24.32 -16.25
CA LYS A 90 -2.34 -25.71 -15.86
C LYS A 90 -3.47 -26.29 -16.69
N TYR A 91 -4.54 -25.53 -16.92
CA TYR A 91 -5.67 -25.96 -17.74
C TYR A 91 -5.22 -26.27 -19.17
N LEU A 92 -4.49 -25.33 -19.74
CA LEU A 92 -3.86 -25.41 -21.05
C LEU A 92 -2.96 -26.65 -21.20
N SER A 93 -2.08 -26.88 -20.22
CA SER A 93 -1.20 -28.06 -20.18
C SER A 93 -1.98 -29.38 -20.08
N ARG A 94 -3.04 -29.41 -19.25
CA ARG A 94 -3.86 -30.60 -19.04
C ARG A 94 -4.75 -30.96 -20.23
N ARG A 95 -5.36 -29.97 -20.89
CA ARG A 95 -6.32 -30.22 -21.98
C ARG A 95 -5.62 -30.45 -23.32
N PHE A 96 -4.52 -29.74 -23.58
CA PHE A 96 -3.88 -29.70 -24.89
C PHE A 96 -2.44 -30.24 -24.93
N GLY A 97 -1.86 -30.63 -23.79
CA GLY A 97 -0.49 -31.12 -23.71
C GLY A 97 0.56 -30.00 -23.54
N GLU A 98 1.81 -30.26 -23.93
CA GLU A 98 2.87 -29.25 -23.81
C GLU A 98 2.55 -28.00 -24.63
N GLN A 99 2.48 -26.87 -23.93
CA GLN A 99 2.19 -25.57 -24.48
C GLN A 99 3.47 -24.98 -25.09
N PRO A 100 3.40 -24.28 -26.22
CA PRO A 100 4.56 -23.55 -26.71
C PRO A 100 4.91 -22.40 -25.75
N ALA A 101 6.22 -22.20 -25.51
CA ALA A 101 6.72 -21.22 -24.52
C ALA A 101 6.26 -19.77 -24.81
N ASP A 102 5.87 -19.47 -26.05
CA ASP A 102 5.34 -18.16 -26.45
C ASP A 102 3.98 -17.85 -25.77
N LEU A 103 3.18 -18.87 -25.48
CA LEU A 103 1.88 -18.72 -24.83
C LEU A 103 2.06 -18.44 -23.33
N GLU A 104 2.98 -19.15 -22.69
CA GLU A 104 3.30 -18.95 -21.28
C GLU A 104 3.80 -17.53 -21.01
N GLU A 105 4.77 -17.06 -21.80
CA GLU A 105 5.30 -15.70 -21.68
C GLU A 105 4.20 -14.64 -21.82
N LYS A 106 3.26 -14.85 -22.73
CA LYS A 106 2.15 -13.93 -22.96
C LYS A 106 1.19 -13.88 -21.79
N VAL A 107 0.81 -15.03 -21.22
CA VAL A 107 -0.05 -15.10 -20.02
C VAL A 107 0.65 -14.44 -18.83
N GLN A 108 1.95 -14.66 -18.66
CA GLN A 108 2.74 -14.08 -17.57
C GLN A 108 2.81 -12.55 -17.63
N LYS A 109 2.83 -11.97 -18.82
CA LYS A 109 2.84 -10.51 -19.05
C LYS A 109 1.49 -9.82 -18.81
N ILE A 110 0.40 -10.57 -18.60
CA ILE A 110 -0.91 -9.97 -18.32
C ILE A 110 -0.93 -9.43 -16.89
N SER A 111 -1.15 -8.13 -16.75
CA SER A 111 -1.27 -7.41 -15.48
C SER A 111 -2.72 -7.03 -15.13
N ASP A 112 -3.69 -7.41 -15.97
CA ASP A 112 -5.10 -7.12 -15.77
C ASP A 112 -5.86 -8.37 -15.30
N LEU A 113 -6.40 -8.30 -14.08
CA LEU A 113 -7.13 -9.38 -13.45
C LEU A 113 -8.46 -9.71 -14.15
N GLN A 114 -9.12 -8.71 -14.77
CA GLN A 114 -10.38 -8.90 -15.51
C GLN A 114 -10.13 -9.60 -16.85
N ILE A 115 -9.00 -9.32 -17.50
CA ILE A 115 -8.61 -10.03 -18.71
C ILE A 115 -8.35 -11.50 -18.39
N LEU A 116 -7.63 -11.78 -17.30
CA LEU A 116 -7.40 -13.16 -16.85
C LEU A 116 -8.73 -13.90 -16.58
N ASP A 117 -9.75 -13.24 -16.02
CA ASP A 117 -11.09 -13.83 -15.86
C ASP A 117 -11.75 -14.15 -17.19
N ARG A 118 -11.80 -13.19 -18.11
CA ARG A 118 -12.42 -13.39 -19.43
C ARG A 118 -11.71 -14.49 -20.22
N ILE A 119 -10.39 -14.54 -20.15
CA ILE A 119 -9.58 -15.60 -20.75
C ILE A 119 -9.97 -16.96 -20.16
N LEU A 120 -10.08 -17.07 -18.84
CA LEU A 120 -10.52 -18.31 -18.17
C LEU A 120 -11.91 -18.74 -18.62
N GLU A 121 -12.88 -17.84 -18.64
CA GLU A 121 -14.26 -18.11 -19.05
C GLU A 121 -14.34 -18.63 -20.50
N GLU A 122 -13.64 -17.98 -21.42
CA GLU A 122 -13.61 -18.37 -22.84
C GLU A 122 -12.75 -19.62 -23.10
N LEU A 123 -11.71 -19.85 -22.30
CA LEU A 123 -10.87 -21.06 -22.39
C LEU A 123 -11.65 -22.35 -22.15
N PHE A 124 -12.67 -22.33 -21.28
CA PHE A 124 -13.52 -23.50 -21.03
C PHE A 124 -14.30 -23.92 -22.28
N ALA A 125 -14.63 -22.97 -23.16
CA ALA A 125 -15.34 -23.21 -24.41
C ALA A 125 -14.43 -23.58 -25.59
N ALA A 126 -13.10 -23.44 -25.45
CA ALA A 126 -12.15 -23.80 -26.50
C ALA A 126 -11.98 -25.32 -26.59
N ASP A 127 -12.14 -25.88 -27.78
CA ASP A 127 -12.00 -27.31 -28.05
C ASP A 127 -10.62 -27.66 -28.63
N THR A 128 -9.90 -26.67 -29.15
CA THR A 128 -8.55 -26.82 -29.71
C THR A 128 -7.54 -25.85 -29.11
N ILE A 129 -6.24 -26.17 -29.25
CA ILE A 129 -5.15 -25.30 -28.78
C ILE A 129 -5.09 -23.99 -29.60
N GLU A 130 -5.46 -24.04 -30.88
CA GLU A 130 -5.54 -22.88 -31.76
C GLU A 130 -6.62 -21.90 -31.32
N GLU A 131 -7.80 -22.40 -30.93
CA GLU A 131 -8.88 -21.58 -30.36
C GLU A 131 -8.47 -20.98 -29.02
N ALA A 132 -7.89 -21.77 -28.13
CA ALA A 132 -7.37 -21.30 -26.84
C ALA A 132 -6.32 -20.20 -27.03
N ARG A 133 -5.42 -20.37 -28.01
CA ARG A 133 -4.43 -19.35 -28.38
C ARG A 133 -5.10 -18.10 -28.92
N ALA A 134 -6.11 -18.23 -29.78
CA ALA A 134 -6.83 -17.09 -30.33
C ALA A 134 -7.54 -16.27 -29.24
N VAL A 135 -8.15 -16.93 -28.24
CA VAL A 135 -8.75 -16.27 -27.07
C VAL A 135 -7.71 -15.43 -26.34
N ILE A 136 -6.57 -16.02 -25.96
CA ILE A 136 -5.53 -15.33 -25.20
C ILE A 136 -4.97 -14.14 -25.98
N LEU A 137 -4.62 -14.34 -27.26
CA LEU A 137 -4.07 -13.28 -28.09
C LEU A 137 -5.08 -12.18 -28.41
N GLY A 138 -6.34 -12.55 -28.66
CA GLY A 138 -7.42 -11.61 -28.95
C GLY A 138 -7.68 -10.66 -27.78
N LYS A 139 -7.68 -11.17 -26.54
CA LYS A 139 -7.89 -10.31 -25.36
C LYS A 139 -6.68 -9.44 -25.04
N ILE A 140 -5.46 -9.90 -25.32
CA ILE A 140 -4.26 -9.06 -25.18
C ILE A 140 -4.29 -7.90 -26.19
N ALA A 141 -4.63 -8.16 -27.45
CA ALA A 141 -4.65 -7.15 -28.50
C ALA A 141 -5.82 -6.15 -28.36
N GLY A 142 -6.98 -6.61 -27.89
CA GLY A 142 -8.16 -5.76 -27.67
C GLY A 142 -8.04 -4.79 -26.50
N ASN A 143 -6.98 -4.88 -25.68
CA ASN A 143 -6.73 -3.99 -24.55
C ASN A 143 -5.69 -2.89 -24.84
N LEU A 144 -5.22 -2.80 -26.10
CA LEU A 144 -4.34 -1.75 -26.62
C LEU A 144 -5.12 -0.65 -27.39
N GLN A 145 -6.45 -0.63 -27.32
CA GLN A 145 -7.34 0.41 -27.86
C GLN A 145 -8.14 1.05 -26.74
#